data_AF-A0A254RHJ9-F1
#
_entry.id   AF-A0A254RHJ9-F1
#
_cell.length_a   1.000
_cell.length_b   1.000
_cell.length_c   1.000
_cell.angle_alpha   90.00
_cell.angle_beta   90.00
_cell.angle_gamma   90.00
#
_symmetry.space_group_name_H-M   'P 1'
#
loop_
_entity.id
_entity.type
_entity.pdbx_description
1 polymer ?
#
loop_
_entity_poly.entity_id
_entity_poly.type
_entity_poly.pdbx_seq_one_letter_code
_entity_poly.pdbx_strand_id
1 'polypeptide(L)'
;MLARLSSLFSRFFWPLLLILLAVSLSLVLWTGRPESAKYAEMACTFENRAPTCIDSVRDWREGLAFYDSNLSVTRDPLASLKSLLWDFWNIEFAGAGEAAVSAEAILPLRVLETRKSGCMGLSWLAMMVAEARGIPLDVILLPGHVYLRYGKDDGRAQAGFAPKTVNLEPNRRGYTYSDEEYRKKYKAGRWTGLEFKPLLPAQFMGLAAFDMGNLYLQTDPSRALRWYRLAGDLFPEYPGIAENQKIAKRRLPDSL
;
A
#
# COMPACT_ATOMS: atom_id res chain seq x y z
N MET A 1 61.19 22.39 13.52
CA MET A 1 60.25 21.42 14.12
C MET A 1 58.81 21.56 13.62
N LEU A 2 58.29 22.77 13.41
CA LEU A 2 56.90 23.01 12.95
C LEU A 2 56.57 22.43 11.55
N ALA A 3 57.50 22.44 10.59
CA ALA A 3 57.25 21.94 9.22
C ALA A 3 57.13 20.41 9.10
N ARG A 4 57.66 19.64 10.06
CA ARG A 4 57.53 18.16 10.08
C ARG A 4 56.20 17.71 10.69
N LEU A 5 55.60 18.52 11.57
CA LEU A 5 54.29 18.24 12.15
C LEU A 5 53.15 18.44 11.13
N SER A 6 53.25 19.42 10.22
CA SER A 6 52.21 19.63 9.20
C SER A 6 52.17 18.54 8.13
N SER A 7 53.31 17.94 7.78
CA SER A 7 53.37 16.86 6.78
C SER A 7 52.88 15.52 7.33
N LEU A 8 53.06 15.27 8.62
CA LEU A 8 52.45 14.14 9.32
C LEU A 8 50.94 14.33 9.45
N PHE A 9 50.49 15.54 9.80
CA PHE A 9 49.07 15.83 9.93
C PHE A 9 48.33 15.71 8.59
N SER A 10 48.90 16.21 7.47
CA SER A 10 48.25 16.09 6.16
C SER A 10 48.20 14.65 5.63
N ARG A 11 49.20 13.82 5.95
CA ARG A 11 49.27 12.41 5.54
C ARG A 11 48.21 11.53 6.20
N PHE A 12 47.74 11.89 7.40
CA PHE A 12 46.70 11.14 8.11
C PHE A 12 45.31 11.80 8.03
N PHE A 13 45.24 13.13 7.96
CA PHE A 13 43.98 13.86 7.96
C PHE A 13 43.14 13.61 6.70
N TRP A 14 43.75 13.69 5.52
CA TRP A 14 43.04 13.49 4.24
C TRP A 14 42.45 12.08 4.06
N PRO A 15 43.20 10.98 4.31
CA PRO A 15 42.61 9.65 4.20
C PRO A 15 41.53 9.40 5.26
N LEU A 16 41.69 9.92 6.49
CA LEU A 16 40.65 9.80 7.52
C LEU A 16 39.38 10.57 7.15
N LEU A 17 39.52 11.79 6.62
CA LEU A 17 38.41 12.62 6.14
C LEU A 17 37.69 11.95 4.97
N LEU A 18 38.42 11.35 4.02
CA LEU A 18 37.82 10.62 2.90
C LEU A 18 37.08 9.36 3.37
N ILE A 19 37.60 8.64 4.37
CA ILE A 19 36.90 7.50 4.97
C ILE A 19 35.62 7.97 5.68
N LEU A 20 35.68 9.05 6.45
CA LEU A 20 34.50 9.61 7.14
C LEU A 20 33.46 10.13 6.14
N LEU A 21 33.88 10.77 5.04
CA LEU A 21 32.99 11.18 3.95
C LEU A 21 32.39 9.96 3.24
N ALA A 22 33.17 8.92 2.96
CA ALA A 22 32.66 7.69 2.35
C ALA A 22 31.65 6.98 3.27
N VAL A 23 31.92 6.89 4.57
CA VAL A 23 31.02 6.27 5.56
C VAL A 23 29.75 7.10 5.73
N SER A 24 29.86 8.43 5.84
CA SER A 24 28.68 9.31 5.95
C SER A 24 27.86 9.33 4.66
N LEU A 25 28.49 9.35 3.49
CA LEU A 25 27.79 9.23 2.20
C LEU A 25 27.13 7.85 2.06
N SER A 26 27.80 6.78 2.49
CA SER A 26 27.23 5.42 2.49
C SER A 26 26.05 5.33 3.46
N LEU A 27 26.15 5.92 4.64
CA LEU A 27 25.04 6.00 5.60
C LEU A 27 23.88 6.82 5.02
N VAL A 28 24.11 7.98 4.43
CA VAL A 28 23.07 8.82 3.81
C VAL A 28 22.40 8.11 2.63
N LEU A 29 23.18 7.41 1.80
CA LEU A 29 22.66 6.64 0.66
C LEU A 29 21.93 5.35 1.12
N TRP A 30 22.26 4.81 2.30
CA TRP A 30 21.60 3.63 2.86
C TRP A 30 20.35 4.01 3.68
N THR A 31 20.38 5.08 4.47
CA THR A 31 19.23 5.58 5.26
C THR A 31 18.17 6.26 4.40
N GLY A 32 18.44 6.53 3.12
CA GLY A 32 17.53 7.20 2.19
C GLY A 32 16.59 6.27 1.41
N ARG A 33 16.74 4.94 1.53
CA ARG A 33 15.69 4.02 1.05
C ARG A 33 14.70 3.86 2.20
N PRO A 34 13.41 4.22 2.05
CA PRO A 34 12.43 3.87 3.06
C PRO A 34 12.51 2.36 3.25
N GLU A 35 13.04 1.93 4.41
CA GLU A 35 12.86 0.57 4.89
C GLU A 35 11.36 0.28 4.73
N SER A 36 11.07 -0.80 4.00
CA SER A 36 9.76 -1.14 3.44
C SER A 36 8.60 -0.66 4.31
N ALA A 37 7.86 0.35 3.86
CA ALA A 37 6.67 0.84 4.56
C ALA A 37 5.75 -0.33 4.89
N LYS A 38 5.61 -0.65 6.17
CA LYS A 38 4.78 -1.77 6.62
C LYS A 38 3.31 -1.39 6.54
N TYR A 39 2.49 -2.30 6.03
CA TYR A 39 1.06 -2.03 5.86
C TYR A 39 0.36 -1.70 7.19
N ALA A 40 0.73 -2.40 8.26
CA ALA A 40 0.12 -2.20 9.57
C ALA A 40 0.55 -0.87 10.22
N GLU A 41 1.82 -0.48 10.07
CA GLU A 41 2.31 0.81 10.58
C GLU A 41 1.63 1.98 9.86
N MET A 42 1.49 1.87 8.53
CA MET A 42 0.83 2.88 7.71
C MET A 42 -0.67 3.00 8.04
N ALA A 43 -1.33 1.89 8.36
CA ALA A 43 -2.74 1.91 8.79
C ALA A 43 -2.93 2.77 10.04
N CYS A 44 -1.99 2.69 10.98
CA CYS A 44 -2.01 3.50 12.19
C CYS A 44 -1.70 4.98 11.92
N THR A 45 -0.66 5.26 11.12
CA THR A 45 -0.22 6.64 10.89
C THR A 45 -1.21 7.44 10.05
N PHE A 46 -1.92 6.81 9.10
CA PHE A 46 -2.99 7.45 8.32
C PHE A 46 -4.15 7.95 9.20
N GLU A 47 -4.34 7.34 10.37
CA GLU A 47 -5.32 7.75 11.38
C GLU A 47 -4.73 8.58 12.52
N ASN A 48 -3.50 9.10 12.36
CA ASN A 48 -2.76 9.85 13.38
C ASN A 48 -2.60 9.08 14.71
N ARG A 49 -2.45 7.75 14.64
CA ARG A 49 -2.16 6.89 15.80
C ARG A 49 -0.68 6.51 15.83
N ALA A 50 -0.21 6.02 16.98
CA ALA A 50 1.16 5.49 17.10
C ALA A 50 1.39 4.32 16.11
N PRO A 51 2.58 4.13 15.51
CA PRO A 51 2.83 3.10 14.49
C PRO A 51 2.50 1.67 14.93
N THR A 52 2.51 1.38 16.23
CA THR A 52 2.18 0.07 16.82
C THR A 52 0.73 -0.03 17.29
N CYS A 53 -0.16 0.89 16.88
CA CYS A 53 -1.54 0.92 17.37
C CYS A 53 -2.30 -0.38 17.11
N ILE A 54 -1.93 -1.10 16.04
CA ILE A 54 -2.59 -2.35 15.61
C ILE A 54 -2.53 -3.44 16.69
N ASP A 55 -1.47 -3.47 17.49
CA ASP A 55 -1.28 -4.47 18.55
C ASP A 55 -2.33 -4.32 19.66
N SER A 56 -2.91 -3.13 19.79
CA SER A 56 -3.99 -2.86 20.76
C SER A 56 -5.39 -3.20 20.23
N VAL A 57 -5.55 -3.36 18.91
CA VAL A 57 -6.85 -3.61 18.27
C VAL A 57 -7.29 -5.05 18.53
N ARG A 58 -8.37 -5.22 19.31
CA ARG A 58 -8.87 -6.54 19.71
C ARG A 58 -9.24 -7.41 18.50
N ASP A 59 -10.04 -6.86 17.59
CA ASP A 59 -10.54 -7.60 16.42
C ASP A 59 -9.41 -8.07 15.50
N TRP A 60 -8.31 -7.31 15.43
CA TRP A 60 -7.10 -7.71 14.73
C TRP A 60 -6.46 -8.94 15.39
N ARG A 61 -6.22 -8.89 16.71
CA ARG A 61 -5.60 -10.01 17.44
C ARG A 61 -6.46 -11.27 17.40
N GLU A 62 -7.77 -11.13 17.63
CA GLU A 62 -8.71 -12.25 17.57
C GLU A 62 -8.82 -12.82 16.15
N GLY A 63 -8.81 -11.95 15.12
CA GLY A 63 -8.80 -12.38 13.73
C GLY A 63 -7.53 -13.15 13.35
N LEU A 64 -6.36 -12.68 13.78
CA LEU A 64 -5.12 -13.42 13.56
C LEU A 64 -5.12 -14.79 14.25
N ALA A 65 -5.63 -14.88 15.48
CA ALA A 65 -5.78 -16.15 16.17
C ALA A 65 -6.76 -17.10 15.44
N PHE A 66 -7.88 -16.56 14.94
CA PHE A 66 -8.82 -17.32 14.10
C PHE A 66 -8.13 -17.84 12.83
N TYR A 67 -7.36 -17.00 12.13
CA TYR A 67 -6.60 -17.38 10.94
C TYR A 67 -5.64 -18.52 11.24
N ASP A 68 -4.84 -18.40 12.30
CA ASP A 68 -3.85 -19.41 12.69
C ASP A 68 -4.53 -20.75 13.03
N SER A 69 -5.66 -20.69 13.74
CA SER A 69 -6.49 -21.87 14.03
C SER A 69 -7.03 -22.51 12.75
N ASN A 70 -7.63 -21.73 11.85
CA ASN A 70 -8.20 -22.24 10.61
C ASN A 70 -7.12 -22.79 9.66
N LEU A 71 -5.95 -22.16 9.61
CA LEU A 71 -4.79 -22.63 8.82
C LEU A 71 -4.27 -23.96 9.35
N SER A 72 -4.25 -24.17 10.67
CA SER A 72 -3.79 -25.43 11.26
C SER A 72 -4.63 -26.65 10.81
N VAL A 73 -5.93 -26.42 10.57
CA VAL A 73 -6.90 -27.42 10.12
C VAL A 73 -6.88 -27.58 8.60
N THR A 74 -7.00 -26.47 7.87
CA THR A 74 -7.18 -26.49 6.40
C THR A 74 -5.87 -26.71 5.65
N ARG A 75 -4.74 -26.28 6.23
CA ARG A 75 -3.42 -26.19 5.56
C ARG A 75 -3.45 -25.38 4.26
N ASP A 76 -4.45 -24.50 4.11
CA ASP A 76 -4.62 -23.62 2.97
C ASP A 76 -4.59 -22.15 3.43
N PRO A 77 -3.47 -21.44 3.20
CA PRO A 77 -3.33 -20.03 3.56
C PRO A 77 -4.35 -19.12 2.87
N LEU A 78 -4.69 -19.43 1.62
CA LEU A 78 -5.65 -18.63 0.87
C LEU A 78 -7.04 -18.85 1.44
N ALA A 79 -7.50 -20.10 1.56
CA ALA A 79 -8.81 -20.39 2.14
C ALA A 79 -8.96 -19.79 3.55
N SER A 80 -7.91 -19.86 4.36
CA SER A 80 -7.91 -19.25 5.70
C SER A 80 -7.98 -17.73 5.67
N LEU A 81 -7.31 -17.07 4.73
CA LEU A 81 -7.45 -15.63 4.53
C LEU A 81 -8.87 -15.26 4.09
N LYS A 82 -9.47 -16.02 3.17
CA LYS A 82 -10.85 -15.80 2.72
C LYS A 82 -11.83 -15.92 3.88
N SER A 83 -11.72 -16.99 4.68
CA SER A 83 -12.60 -17.19 5.84
C SER A 83 -12.38 -16.14 6.92
N LEU A 84 -11.15 -15.68 7.15
CA LEU A 84 -10.91 -14.55 8.04
C LEU A 84 -11.66 -13.30 7.58
N LEU A 85 -11.50 -12.90 6.32
CA LEU A 85 -12.05 -11.64 5.80
C LEU A 85 -13.58 -11.65 5.73
N TRP A 86 -14.18 -12.72 5.23
CA TRP A 86 -15.61 -12.74 4.88
C TRP A 86 -16.49 -13.58 5.78
N ASP A 87 -15.92 -14.47 6.61
CA ASP A 87 -16.71 -15.31 7.51
C ASP A 87 -16.52 -14.88 8.98
N PHE A 88 -15.26 -14.68 9.42
CA PHE A 88 -14.97 -14.26 10.79
C PHE A 88 -15.17 -12.76 11.02
N TRP A 89 -14.45 -11.91 10.28
CA TRP A 89 -14.66 -10.46 10.34
C TRP A 89 -15.95 -10.03 9.64
N ASN A 90 -16.55 -10.91 8.83
CA ASN A 90 -17.82 -10.67 8.14
C ASN A 90 -17.84 -9.32 7.39
N ILE A 91 -16.76 -9.02 6.65
CA ILE A 91 -16.63 -7.75 5.95
C ILE A 91 -17.51 -7.77 4.70
N GLU A 92 -18.32 -6.73 4.56
CA GLU A 92 -19.20 -6.54 3.42
C GLU A 92 -18.75 -5.37 2.55
N PHE A 93 -19.09 -5.45 1.26
CA PHE A 93 -18.82 -4.35 0.34
C PHE A 93 -19.76 -3.18 0.63
N ALA A 94 -19.22 -1.97 0.78
CA ALA A 94 -19.99 -0.76 1.07
C ALA A 94 -20.88 -0.28 -0.10
N GLY A 95 -20.67 -0.84 -1.31
CA GLY A 95 -21.38 -0.41 -2.52
C GLY A 95 -20.50 0.48 -3.40
N ALA A 96 -20.79 0.53 -4.70
CA ALA A 96 -19.90 1.15 -5.70
C ALA A 96 -19.65 2.65 -5.49
N GLY A 97 -20.61 3.38 -4.92
CA GLY A 97 -20.47 4.80 -4.60
C GLY A 97 -19.63 5.03 -3.35
N GLU A 98 -20.00 4.40 -2.23
CA GLU A 98 -19.35 4.58 -0.93
C GLU A 98 -17.92 4.03 -0.90
N ALA A 99 -17.66 2.94 -1.63
CA ALA A 99 -16.36 2.28 -1.68
C ALA A 99 -15.18 3.15 -2.15
N ALA A 100 -15.45 4.25 -2.85
CA ALA A 100 -14.45 5.18 -3.35
C ALA A 100 -14.47 6.55 -2.63
N VAL A 101 -15.44 6.78 -1.73
CA VAL A 101 -15.72 8.13 -1.19
C VAL A 101 -15.99 8.18 0.32
N SER A 102 -15.72 7.10 1.07
CA SER A 102 -15.78 7.13 2.54
C SER A 102 -14.45 6.67 3.16
N ALA A 103 -14.04 7.33 4.25
CA ALA A 103 -12.83 6.95 4.98
C ALA A 103 -13.00 5.56 5.61
N GLU A 104 -14.24 5.22 5.98
CA GLU A 104 -14.65 3.94 6.53
C GLU A 104 -14.41 2.78 5.57
N ALA A 105 -14.51 3.03 4.26
CA ALA A 105 -14.28 2.04 3.21
C ALA A 105 -12.81 1.93 2.75
N ILE A 106 -11.97 2.93 3.06
CA ILE A 106 -10.57 3.01 2.62
C ILE A 106 -9.60 2.57 3.72
N LEU A 107 -9.83 2.96 4.97
CA LEU A 107 -8.89 2.77 6.07
C LEU A 107 -9.14 1.44 6.80
N PRO A 108 -8.13 0.56 6.95
CA PRO A 108 -8.35 -0.82 7.41
C PRO A 108 -8.80 -0.91 8.88
N LEU A 109 -8.41 0.02 9.76
CA LEU A 109 -8.92 0.00 11.14
C LEU A 109 -10.41 0.36 11.16
N ARG A 110 -10.84 1.28 10.30
CA ARG A 110 -12.27 1.61 10.13
C ARG A 110 -13.05 0.49 9.46
N VAL A 111 -12.45 -0.24 8.53
CA VAL A 111 -13.05 -1.47 7.97
C VAL A 111 -13.26 -2.51 9.06
N LEU A 112 -12.29 -2.70 9.96
CA LEU A 112 -12.46 -3.59 11.12
C LEU A 112 -13.58 -3.10 12.06
N GLU A 113 -13.68 -1.80 12.32
CA GLU A 113 -14.75 -1.25 13.18
C GLU A 113 -16.15 -1.39 12.55
N THR A 114 -16.29 -1.06 11.26
CA THR A 114 -17.60 -0.92 10.58
C THR A 114 -18.05 -2.19 9.86
N ARG A 115 -17.12 -3.11 9.58
CA ARG A 115 -17.31 -4.28 8.71
C ARG A 115 -17.74 -3.92 7.29
N LYS A 116 -17.52 -2.67 6.87
CA LYS A 116 -17.79 -2.19 5.52
C LYS A 116 -16.49 -1.82 4.86
N SER A 117 -16.32 -2.22 3.60
CA SER A 117 -15.08 -1.94 2.85
C SER A 117 -15.35 -1.57 1.40
N GLY A 118 -14.47 -0.73 0.87
CA GLY A 118 -14.19 -0.65 -0.56
C GLY A 118 -13.06 -1.60 -0.95
N CYS A 119 -12.69 -1.58 -2.23
CA CYS A 119 -11.60 -2.44 -2.71
C CYS A 119 -10.26 -2.11 -2.07
N MET A 120 -10.00 -0.81 -1.81
CA MET A 120 -8.80 -0.36 -1.11
C MET A 120 -8.73 -0.86 0.33
N GLY A 121 -9.75 -0.60 1.16
CA GLY A 121 -9.71 -0.96 2.57
C GLY A 121 -9.64 -2.46 2.80
N LEU A 122 -10.37 -3.27 2.02
CA LEU A 122 -10.28 -4.72 2.12
C LEU A 122 -8.91 -5.24 1.65
N SER A 123 -8.39 -4.71 0.55
CA SER A 123 -7.07 -5.10 0.05
C SER A 123 -5.98 -4.74 1.06
N TRP A 124 -6.06 -3.57 1.70
CA TRP A 124 -5.11 -3.15 2.72
C TRP A 124 -5.18 -4.08 3.93
N LEU A 125 -6.37 -4.36 4.44
CA LEU A 125 -6.51 -5.27 5.57
C LEU A 125 -5.99 -6.68 5.25
N ALA A 126 -6.24 -7.19 4.04
CA ALA A 126 -5.70 -8.47 3.58
C ALA A 126 -4.16 -8.44 3.49
N MET A 127 -3.58 -7.34 3.01
CA MET A 127 -2.13 -7.17 2.94
C MET A 127 -1.47 -7.07 4.30
N MET A 128 -2.15 -6.48 5.30
CA MET A 128 -1.68 -6.51 6.69
C MET A 128 -1.58 -7.95 7.21
N VAL A 129 -2.58 -8.80 6.94
CA VAL A 129 -2.55 -10.22 7.33
C VAL A 129 -1.44 -10.94 6.58
N ALA A 130 -1.30 -10.67 5.27
CA ALA A 130 -0.27 -11.26 4.45
C ALA A 130 1.14 -10.92 4.95
N GLU A 131 1.39 -9.67 5.31
CA GLU A 131 2.63 -9.21 5.93
C GLU A 131 2.88 -9.92 7.28
N ALA A 132 1.86 -10.00 8.13
CA ALA A 132 1.98 -10.62 9.46
C ALA A 132 2.17 -12.14 9.44
N ARG A 133 1.87 -12.82 8.32
CA ARG A 133 1.90 -14.29 8.20
C ARG A 133 2.71 -14.82 7.02
N GLY A 134 3.37 -13.94 6.27
CA GLY A 134 4.17 -14.32 5.10
C GLY A 134 3.36 -14.93 3.96
N ILE A 135 2.11 -14.49 3.77
CA ILE A 135 1.26 -14.97 2.66
C ILE A 135 1.76 -14.33 1.36
N PRO A 136 2.01 -15.11 0.28
CA PRO A 136 2.37 -14.56 -1.02
C PRO A 136 1.15 -13.92 -1.67
N LEU A 137 0.90 -12.66 -1.35
CA LEU A 137 -0.24 -11.88 -1.80
C LEU A 137 0.26 -10.55 -2.34
N ASP A 138 -0.20 -10.18 -3.52
CA ASP A 138 0.12 -8.90 -4.17
C ASP A 138 -1.16 -8.08 -4.38
N VAL A 139 -1.05 -6.76 -4.29
CA VAL A 139 -2.09 -5.85 -4.79
C VAL A 139 -1.79 -5.51 -6.25
N ILE A 140 -2.79 -5.67 -7.10
CA ILE A 140 -2.69 -5.39 -8.53
C ILE A 140 -3.59 -4.21 -8.90
N LEU A 141 -3.02 -3.23 -9.58
CA LEU A 141 -3.75 -2.08 -10.11
C LEU A 141 -4.53 -2.44 -11.37
N LEU A 142 -5.74 -1.88 -11.46
CA LEU A 142 -6.56 -1.74 -12.65
C LEU A 142 -7.02 -0.27 -12.77
N PRO A 143 -7.57 0.17 -13.90
CA PRO A 143 -8.08 1.53 -14.02
C PRO A 143 -9.18 1.79 -12.99
N GLY A 144 -8.88 2.63 -11.99
CA GLY A 144 -9.80 3.01 -10.91
C GLY A 144 -10.18 1.87 -9.95
N HIS A 145 -9.38 0.80 -9.88
CA HIS A 145 -9.67 -0.36 -9.02
C HIS A 145 -8.39 -1.09 -8.62
N VAL A 146 -8.43 -1.79 -7.50
CA VAL A 146 -7.37 -2.74 -7.12
C VAL A 146 -7.99 -4.10 -6.81
N TYR A 147 -7.23 -5.15 -7.08
CA TYR A 147 -7.58 -6.51 -6.66
C TYR A 147 -6.36 -7.21 -6.07
N LEU A 148 -6.57 -8.37 -5.44
CA LEU A 148 -5.49 -9.14 -4.82
C LEU A 148 -5.12 -10.33 -5.71
N ARG A 149 -3.84 -10.66 -5.78
CA ARG A 149 -3.33 -11.86 -6.46
C ARG A 149 -2.53 -12.70 -5.49
N TYR A 150 -3.01 -13.91 -5.24
CA TYR A 150 -2.34 -14.90 -4.40
C TYR A 150 -1.42 -15.78 -5.24
N GLY A 151 -0.27 -16.16 -4.68
CA GLY A 151 0.73 -17.02 -5.31
C GLY A 151 1.98 -16.24 -5.72
N LYS A 152 2.90 -16.91 -6.41
CA LYS A 152 4.10 -16.27 -6.98
C LYS A 152 4.05 -16.39 -8.48
N ASP A 153 4.33 -15.28 -9.17
CA ASP A 153 4.65 -15.34 -10.59
C ASP A 153 6.01 -16.03 -10.75
N ASP A 154 6.00 -17.23 -11.30
CA ASP A 154 7.19 -18.04 -11.54
C ASP A 154 7.66 -17.98 -13.00
N GLY A 155 7.22 -16.96 -13.75
CA GLY A 155 7.64 -16.76 -15.13
C GLY A 155 6.96 -17.69 -16.14
N ARG A 156 6.05 -18.56 -15.67
CA ARG A 156 5.40 -19.59 -16.47
C ARG A 156 4.46 -19.03 -17.52
N ALA A 157 3.83 -17.90 -17.22
CA ALA A 157 2.96 -17.21 -18.17
C ALA A 157 3.74 -16.74 -19.41
N GLN A 158 4.95 -16.20 -19.24
CA GLN A 158 5.82 -15.82 -20.36
C GLN A 158 6.29 -17.04 -21.17
N ALA A 159 6.33 -18.22 -20.54
CA ALA A 159 6.67 -19.50 -21.18
C ALA A 159 5.45 -20.25 -21.75
N GLY A 160 4.26 -19.63 -21.79
CA GLY A 160 3.05 -20.21 -22.38
C GLY A 160 2.30 -21.20 -21.48
N PHE A 161 2.64 -21.28 -20.19
CA PHE A 161 1.95 -22.12 -19.20
C PHE A 161 1.00 -21.29 -18.33
N ALA A 162 -0.01 -21.95 -17.76
CA ALA A 162 -0.89 -21.31 -16.80
C ALA A 162 -0.12 -20.83 -15.55
N PRO A 163 -0.30 -19.58 -15.11
CA PRO A 163 0.35 -19.09 -13.90
C PRO A 163 -0.19 -19.81 -12.66
N LYS A 164 0.66 -20.01 -11.66
CA LYS A 164 0.26 -20.53 -10.34
C LYS A 164 -0.26 -19.41 -9.43
N THR A 165 -1.10 -18.56 -9.98
CA THR A 165 -1.67 -17.42 -9.25
C THR A 165 -3.19 -17.48 -9.26
N VAL A 166 -3.79 -16.92 -8.21
CA VAL A 166 -5.24 -16.84 -8.05
C VAL A 166 -5.60 -15.38 -7.80
N ASN A 167 -6.36 -14.79 -8.72
CA ASN A 167 -6.91 -13.46 -8.54
C ASN A 167 -8.10 -13.50 -7.57
N LEU A 168 -8.25 -12.46 -6.76
CA LEU A 168 -9.30 -12.33 -5.74
C LEU A 168 -9.90 -10.94 -5.87
N GLU A 169 -11.16 -10.85 -6.27
CA GLU A 169 -11.94 -9.62 -6.33
C GLU A 169 -12.40 -9.23 -4.92
N PRO A 170 -11.90 -8.12 -4.34
CA PRO A 170 -12.29 -7.67 -3.00
C PRO A 170 -13.79 -7.48 -2.87
N ASN A 171 -14.42 -6.91 -3.89
CA ASN A 171 -15.83 -6.50 -3.86
C ASN A 171 -16.81 -7.67 -4.10
N ARG A 172 -16.30 -8.90 -4.29
CA ARG A 172 -17.10 -10.10 -4.58
C ARG A 172 -16.62 -11.32 -3.79
N ARG A 173 -16.27 -11.13 -2.52
CA ARG A 173 -15.86 -12.21 -1.60
C ARG A 173 -14.71 -13.08 -2.15
N GLY A 174 -13.77 -12.46 -2.85
CA GLY A 174 -12.65 -13.14 -3.46
C GLY A 174 -13.03 -14.03 -4.64
N TYR A 175 -14.09 -13.66 -5.37
CA TYR A 175 -14.38 -14.24 -6.69
C TYR A 175 -13.15 -14.08 -7.60
N THR A 176 -12.84 -15.10 -8.37
CA THR A 176 -11.67 -15.11 -9.26
C THR A 176 -12.08 -14.75 -10.68
N TYR A 177 -11.58 -13.62 -11.16
CA TYR A 177 -11.57 -13.28 -12.58
C TYR A 177 -10.20 -13.57 -13.18
N SER A 178 -10.18 -13.99 -14.44
CA SER A 178 -8.98 -13.97 -15.27
C SER A 178 -8.57 -12.53 -15.63
N ASP A 179 -7.33 -12.36 -16.05
CA ASP A 179 -6.83 -11.05 -16.50
C ASP A 179 -7.58 -10.54 -17.74
N GLU A 180 -8.02 -11.44 -18.62
CA GLU A 180 -8.85 -11.09 -19.78
C GLU A 180 -10.22 -10.56 -19.36
N GLU A 181 -10.87 -11.22 -18.40
CA GLU A 181 -12.14 -10.72 -17.84
C GLU A 181 -11.97 -9.35 -17.19
N TYR A 182 -10.87 -9.12 -16.46
CA TYR A 182 -10.56 -7.79 -15.92
C TYR A 182 -10.32 -6.74 -17.03
N ARG A 183 -9.55 -7.07 -18.07
CA ARG A 183 -9.36 -6.17 -19.23
C ARG A 183 -10.69 -5.78 -19.85
N LYS A 184 -11.57 -6.75 -20.06
CA LYS A 184 -12.90 -6.52 -20.63
C LYS A 184 -13.78 -5.67 -19.71
N LYS A 185 -13.76 -5.95 -18.40
CA LYS A 185 -14.55 -5.23 -17.38
C LYS A 185 -14.13 -3.77 -17.23
N TYR A 186 -12.83 -3.50 -17.22
CA TYR A 186 -12.27 -2.15 -16.99
C TYR A 186 -11.81 -1.45 -18.29
N LYS A 187 -12.24 -1.93 -19.46
CA LYS A 187 -11.81 -1.42 -20.78
C LYS A 187 -12.01 0.08 -20.99
N ALA A 188 -13.01 0.68 -20.33
CA ALA A 188 -13.36 2.09 -20.46
C ALA A 188 -12.48 3.02 -19.59
N GLY A 189 -11.73 2.45 -18.65
CA GLY A 189 -10.82 3.21 -17.81
C GLY A 189 -9.53 3.61 -18.54
N ARG A 190 -8.78 4.52 -17.94
CA ARG A 190 -7.49 4.96 -18.46
C ARG A 190 -6.39 3.95 -18.09
N TRP A 191 -5.85 3.28 -19.10
CA TRP A 191 -4.72 2.37 -18.97
C TRP A 191 -3.42 3.15 -19.02
N THR A 192 -2.54 2.87 -18.06
CA THR A 192 -1.30 3.61 -17.83
C THR A 192 -0.06 2.76 -18.05
N GLY A 193 -0.21 1.44 -18.19
CA GLY A 193 0.90 0.49 -18.25
C GLY A 193 1.39 0.04 -16.87
N LEU A 194 0.76 0.55 -15.80
CA LEU A 194 0.96 0.13 -14.42
C LEU A 194 0.07 -1.07 -14.05
N GLU A 195 -0.96 -1.36 -14.85
CA GLU A 195 -1.93 -2.41 -14.56
C GLU A 195 -1.35 -3.82 -14.72
N PHE A 196 -1.94 -4.80 -14.04
CA PHE A 196 -1.52 -6.22 -14.01
C PHE A 196 -0.12 -6.49 -13.44
N LYS A 197 0.48 -5.50 -12.78
CA LYS A 197 1.76 -5.63 -12.07
C LYS A 197 1.52 -5.52 -10.56
N PRO A 198 2.26 -6.28 -9.74
CA PRO A 198 2.31 -6.06 -8.30
C PRO A 198 2.71 -4.63 -7.98
N LEU A 199 1.92 -3.97 -7.14
CA LEU A 199 2.29 -2.69 -6.56
C LEU A 199 3.29 -2.90 -5.43
N LEU A 200 4.29 -2.03 -5.36
CA LEU A 200 5.13 -1.91 -4.17
C LEU A 200 4.29 -1.40 -2.99
N PRO A 201 4.65 -1.71 -1.72
CA PRO A 201 3.93 -1.21 -0.56
C PRO A 201 3.73 0.31 -0.58
N ALA A 202 4.79 1.07 -0.91
CA ALA A 202 4.70 2.52 -1.07
C ALA A 202 3.68 2.93 -2.13
N GLN A 203 3.66 2.27 -3.30
CA GLN A 203 2.71 2.59 -4.37
C GLN A 203 1.26 2.34 -3.94
N PHE A 204 0.99 1.22 -3.27
CA PHE A 204 -0.35 0.93 -2.74
C PHE A 204 -0.77 1.95 -1.67
N MET A 205 0.13 2.35 -0.77
CA MET A 205 -0.13 3.44 0.19
C MET A 205 -0.34 4.80 -0.50
N GLY A 206 0.34 5.05 -1.61
CA GLY A 206 0.13 6.22 -2.45
C GLY A 206 -1.28 6.27 -3.04
N LEU A 207 -1.83 5.13 -3.48
CA LEU A 207 -3.23 5.04 -3.91
C LEU A 207 -4.20 5.27 -2.76
N ALA A 208 -3.94 4.72 -1.57
CA ALA A 208 -4.78 4.98 -0.41
C ALA A 208 -4.77 6.47 -0.03
N ALA A 209 -3.61 7.12 -0.05
CA ALA A 209 -3.48 8.56 0.17
C ALA A 209 -4.21 9.37 -0.92
N PHE A 210 -4.15 8.92 -2.18
CA PHE A 210 -4.88 9.53 -3.28
C PHE A 210 -6.40 9.48 -3.05
N ASP A 211 -6.93 8.34 -2.63
CA ASP A 211 -8.36 8.19 -2.33
C ASP A 211 -8.77 9.03 -1.13
N MET A 212 -7.94 9.09 -0.08
CA MET A 212 -8.14 10.05 1.02
C MET A 212 -8.17 11.50 0.53
N GLY A 213 -7.34 11.87 -0.45
CA GLY A 213 -7.39 13.18 -1.09
C GLY A 213 -8.71 13.43 -1.83
N ASN A 214 -9.24 12.41 -2.51
CA ASN A 214 -10.53 12.49 -3.22
C ASN A 214 -11.69 12.79 -2.25
N LEU A 215 -11.66 12.24 -1.03
CA LEU A 215 -12.67 12.53 0.02
C LEU A 215 -12.80 14.02 0.32
N TYR A 216 -11.68 14.71 0.42
CA TYR A 216 -11.64 16.12 0.82
C TYR A 216 -11.69 17.09 -0.37
N LEU A 217 -11.60 16.60 -1.61
CA LEU A 217 -11.46 17.46 -2.79
C LEU A 217 -12.60 18.47 -2.98
N GLN A 218 -13.82 18.10 -2.58
CA GLN A 218 -14.99 18.97 -2.69
C GLN A 218 -15.15 19.91 -1.49
N THR A 219 -14.81 19.45 -0.28
CA THR A 219 -15.15 20.15 0.98
C THR A 219 -13.98 20.88 1.63
N ASP A 220 -12.76 20.38 1.46
CA ASP A 220 -11.53 20.93 2.02
C ASP A 220 -10.35 20.71 1.04
N PRO A 221 -10.25 21.53 -0.03
CA PRO A 221 -9.20 21.40 -1.04
C PRO A 221 -7.77 21.53 -0.46
N SER A 222 -7.60 22.29 0.61
CA SER A 222 -6.33 22.42 1.34
C SER A 222 -5.90 21.09 1.96
N ARG A 223 -6.83 20.36 2.60
CA ARG A 223 -6.57 19.02 3.12
C ARG A 223 -6.39 18.00 2.02
N ALA A 224 -7.18 18.07 0.95
CA ALA A 224 -7.00 17.23 -0.23
C ALA A 224 -5.57 17.36 -0.79
N LEU A 225 -5.05 18.58 -0.90
CA LEU A 225 -3.67 18.83 -1.36
C LEU A 225 -2.60 18.19 -0.48
N ARG A 226 -2.78 18.16 0.85
CA ARG A 226 -1.82 17.48 1.73
C ARG A 226 -1.79 15.98 1.45
N TRP A 227 -2.95 15.36 1.29
CA TRP A 227 -3.07 13.96 0.91
C TRP A 227 -2.48 13.66 -0.46
N TYR A 228 -2.76 14.48 -1.48
CA TYR A 228 -2.18 14.29 -2.80
C TYR A 228 -0.68 14.52 -2.85
N ARG A 229 -0.11 15.34 -1.95
CA ARG A 229 1.36 15.46 -1.82
C ARG A 229 1.95 14.17 -1.28
N LEU A 230 1.40 13.65 -0.17
CA LEU A 230 1.80 12.34 0.36
C LEU A 230 1.66 11.23 -0.69
N ALA A 231 0.54 11.22 -1.44
CA ALA A 231 0.35 10.28 -2.53
C ALA A 231 1.44 10.39 -3.60
N GLY A 232 1.84 11.61 -3.97
CA GLY A 232 2.90 11.87 -4.95
C GLY A 232 4.29 11.47 -4.45
N ASP A 233 4.55 11.60 -3.16
CA ASP A 233 5.80 11.15 -2.54
C ASP A 233 5.91 9.61 -2.55
N LEU A 234 4.76 8.92 -2.42
CA LEU A 234 4.66 7.46 -2.35
C LEU A 234 4.49 6.77 -3.71
N PHE A 235 3.85 7.43 -4.67
CA PHE A 235 3.55 6.88 -6.00
C PHE A 235 3.61 7.97 -7.09
N PRO A 236 4.79 8.52 -7.39
CA PRO A 236 4.93 9.66 -8.30
C PRO A 236 4.50 9.36 -9.75
N GLU A 237 4.55 8.11 -10.18
CA GLU A 237 4.20 7.70 -11.55
C GLU A 237 2.69 7.64 -11.80
N TYR A 238 1.85 7.63 -10.76
CA TYR A 238 0.40 7.49 -10.93
C TYR A 238 -0.23 8.82 -11.43
N PRO A 239 -0.75 8.87 -12.69
CA PRO A 239 -1.10 10.16 -13.32
C PRO A 239 -2.22 10.93 -12.62
N GLY A 240 -3.14 10.21 -11.95
CA GLY A 240 -4.28 10.82 -11.27
C GLY A 240 -3.87 11.80 -10.16
N ILE A 241 -2.72 11.58 -9.51
CA ILE A 241 -2.24 12.45 -8.43
C ILE A 241 -1.97 13.86 -8.95
N ALA A 242 -1.14 14.00 -10.00
CA ALA A 242 -0.79 15.31 -10.54
C ALA A 242 -2.02 16.05 -11.09
N GLU A 243 -2.97 15.31 -11.67
CA GLU A 243 -4.24 15.85 -12.17
C GLU A 243 -5.11 16.39 -11.03
N ASN A 244 -5.30 15.61 -9.97
CA ASN A 244 -6.13 16.04 -8.84
C ASN A 244 -5.46 17.12 -7.98
N GLN A 245 -4.13 17.16 -7.91
CA GLN A 245 -3.41 18.30 -7.33
C GLN A 245 -3.73 19.61 -8.08
N LYS A 246 -3.78 19.59 -9.42
CA LYS A 246 -4.16 20.78 -10.22
C LYS A 246 -5.61 21.18 -9.95
N ILE A 247 -6.52 20.21 -9.86
CA ILE A 247 -7.94 20.46 -9.55
C ILE A 247 -8.07 21.10 -8.16
N ALA A 248 -7.41 20.55 -7.14
CA ALA A 248 -7.48 21.06 -5.78
C ALA A 248 -6.88 22.47 -5.66
N LYS A 249 -5.75 22.75 -6.32
CA LYS A 249 -5.15 24.11 -6.37
C LYS A 249 -6.11 25.15 -6.95
N ARG A 250 -6.81 24.82 -8.04
CA ARG A 250 -7.80 25.73 -8.66
C ARG A 250 -9.04 25.98 -7.80
N ARG A 251 -9.25 25.18 -6.76
CA ARG A 251 -10.38 25.29 -5.83
C ARG A 251 -9.99 25.97 -4.52
N LEU A 252 -8.72 26.30 -4.33
CA LEU A 252 -8.30 27.13 -3.21
C LEU A 252 -8.91 28.53 -3.38
N PRO A 253 -9.35 29.18 -2.30
CA PRO A 253 -9.73 30.58 -2.34
C PRO A 253 -8.54 31.43 -2.83
N ASP A 254 -8.82 32.49 -3.59
CA ASP A 254 -7.80 33.42 -4.11
C ASP A 254 -7.03 34.19 -3.00
N SER A 255 -7.42 34.03 -1.73
CA SER A 255 -6.92 34.77 -0.59
C SER A 255 -5.97 33.99 0.33
N LEU A 256 -5.21 33.02 -0.20
CA LEU A 256 -4.15 32.30 0.51
C LEU A 256 -2.77 32.61 -0.06
#